data_AF-A0AAW8VLA3-F1
#
_entry.id   AF-A0AAW8VLA3-F1
#
_cell.length_a   1.000
_cell.length_b   1.000
_cell.length_c   1.000
_cell.angle_alpha   90.00
_cell.angle_beta   90.00
_cell.angle_gamma   90.00
#
_symmetry.space_group_name_H-M   'P 1'
#
loop_
_entity.id
_entity.type
_entity.pdbx_description
1 polymer ?
#
loop_
_entity_poly.entity_id
_entity_poly.type
_entity_poly.pdbx_seq_one_letter_code
_entity_poly.pdbx_strand_id
1 'polypeptide(L)'
;MDVISFVAIILLIALLPHFIIGWAASSKMRSFWGWTFLSFIICNLSGFLEYVFGTWGIFTLIIFIALLIMALQPSDAYRRKEIFEEEKLRANMREEQERLKEKDNAPLIHNSTGKTINDLYRK
;
A
#
# COMPACT_ATOMS: atom_id res chain seq x y z
N MET A 1 13.26 39.10 4.06
CA MET A 1 12.19 38.14 3.73
C MET A 1 10.89 38.92 3.72
N ASP A 2 10.12 38.86 2.64
CA ASP A 2 8.82 39.52 2.54
C ASP A 2 7.77 38.78 3.40
N VAL A 3 6.72 39.50 3.81
CA VAL A 3 5.67 38.98 4.71
C VAL A 3 4.96 37.76 4.09
N ILE A 4 4.80 37.74 2.76
CA ILE A 4 4.15 36.63 2.06
C ILE A 4 5.02 35.38 2.16
N SER A 5 6.32 35.48 1.88
CA SER A 5 7.26 34.38 2.07
C SER A 5 7.33 33.89 3.52
N PHE A 6 7.23 34.79 4.50
CA PHE A 6 7.20 34.42 5.92
C PHE A 6 5.96 33.60 6.28
N VAL A 7 4.78 34.06 5.87
CA VAL A 7 3.52 33.34 6.10
C VAL A 7 3.53 31.99 5.38
N ALA A 8 4.05 31.93 4.15
CA ALA A 8 4.16 30.69 3.39
C ALA A 8 5.03 29.64 4.10
N ILE A 9 6.17 30.05 4.67
CA ILE A 9 7.05 29.14 5.42
C ILE A 9 6.35 28.59 6.67
N ILE A 10 5.65 29.43 7.42
CA ILE A 10 4.89 29.00 8.60
C ILE A 10 3.81 27.98 8.21
N LEU A 11 3.05 28.26 7.14
CA LEU A 11 2.03 27.34 6.65
C LEU A 11 2.64 26.01 6.21
N LEU A 12 3.81 26.05 5.57
CA LEU A 12 4.48 24.84 5.10
C LEU A 12 4.98 23.99 6.27
N ILE A 13 5.55 24.61 7.31
CA ILE A 13 5.95 23.93 8.55
C ILE A 13 4.73 23.34 9.26
N ALA A 14 3.63 24.09 9.35
CA ALA A 14 2.38 23.61 9.97
C ALA A 14 1.75 22.45 9.18
N LEU A 15 2.00 22.35 7.88
CA LEU A 15 1.48 21.28 7.03
C LEU A 15 2.28 19.97 7.14
N LEU A 16 3.58 20.03 7.46
CA LEU A 16 4.49 18.87 7.47
C LEU A 16 3.99 17.68 8.31
N PRO A 17 3.48 17.85 9.56
CA PRO A 17 2.98 16.72 10.34
C PRO A 17 1.83 15.96 9.65
N HIS A 18 1.04 16.65 8.84
CA HIS A 18 -0.12 16.08 8.13
C HIS A 18 0.26 15.27 6.88
N PHE A 19 1.52 15.38 6.42
CA PHE A 19 2.02 14.52 5.33
C PHE A 19 2.10 13.06 5.76
N ILE A 20 2.31 12.79 7.04
CA ILE A 20 2.33 11.41 7.58
C ILE A 20 0.97 10.73 7.35
N ILE A 21 -0.13 11.46 7.57
CA ILE A 21 -1.49 10.95 7.36
C ILE A 21 -1.80 10.79 5.87
N GLY A 22 -1.37 11.75 5.03
CA GLY A 22 -1.48 11.62 3.58
C GLY A 22 -0.72 10.41 3.04
N TRP A 23 0.50 10.18 3.54
CA TRP A 23 1.31 9.02 3.17
C TRP A 23 0.66 7.70 3.60
N ALA A 24 0.19 7.64 4.84
CA ALA A 24 -0.54 6.48 5.37
C ALA A 24 -1.77 6.16 4.49
N ALA A 25 -2.55 7.18 4.11
CA ALA A 25 -3.70 7.02 3.24
C ALA A 25 -3.30 6.54 1.83
N SER A 26 -2.24 7.11 1.25
CA SER A 26 -1.72 6.72 -0.06
C SER A 26 -1.26 5.26 -0.09
N SER A 27 -0.66 4.76 1.00
CA SER A 27 -0.29 3.35 1.13
C SER A 27 -1.49 2.40 1.05
N LYS A 28 -2.70 2.91 1.30
CA LYS A 28 -3.97 2.19 1.21
C LYS A 28 -4.80 2.59 -0.01
N MET A 29 -4.17 3.12 -1.05
CA MET A 29 -4.79 3.55 -2.31
C MET A 29 -5.85 4.65 -2.14
N ARG A 30 -5.73 5.49 -1.10
CA ARG A 30 -6.57 6.66 -0.88
C ARG A 30 -5.83 7.93 -1.33
N SER A 31 -6.55 9.05 -1.46
CA SER A 31 -5.96 10.33 -1.91
C SER A 31 -4.98 10.90 -0.88
N PHE A 32 -3.70 11.01 -1.24
CA PHE A 32 -2.67 11.65 -0.41
C PHE A 32 -3.10 13.07 0.02
N TRP A 33 -3.36 13.93 -0.96
CA TRP A 33 -3.71 15.34 -0.72
C TRP A 33 -5.04 15.47 0.03
N GLY A 34 -6.03 14.65 -0.29
CA GLY A 34 -7.32 14.67 0.41
C GLY A 34 -7.17 14.43 1.91
N TRP A 35 -6.38 13.43 2.30
CA TRP A 35 -6.15 13.10 3.71
C TRP A 35 -5.23 14.09 4.42
N THR A 36 -4.22 14.63 3.73
CA THR A 36 -3.38 15.71 4.25
C THR A 36 -4.18 16.98 4.55
N PHE A 37 -5.00 17.46 3.61
CA PHE A 37 -5.82 18.66 3.82
C PHE A 37 -6.92 18.44 4.85
N LEU A 38 -7.56 17.27 4.84
CA LEU A 38 -8.56 16.91 5.84
C LEU A 38 -7.96 16.95 7.26
N SER A 39 -6.79 16.33 7.45
CA SER A 39 -6.11 16.35 8.73
C SER A 39 -5.68 17.76 9.14
N PHE A 40 -5.13 18.54 8.21
CA PHE A 40 -4.74 19.93 8.48
C PHE A 40 -5.94 20.75 8.98
N ILE A 41 -7.08 20.69 8.30
CA ILE A 41 -8.28 21.46 8.67
C ILE A 41 -8.81 21.02 10.04
N ILE A 42 -8.98 19.71 10.25
CA ILE A 42 -9.57 19.18 11.49
C ILE A 42 -8.67 19.47 12.70
N CYS A 43 -7.35 19.26 12.58
CA CYS A 43 -6.43 19.50 13.69
C CYS A 43 -6.28 20.99 14.00
N ASN A 44 -6.28 21.88 13.00
CA ASN A 44 -6.26 23.33 13.26
C ASN A 44 -7.57 23.80 13.91
N LEU A 45 -8.72 23.29 13.47
CA LEU A 45 -10.00 23.62 14.09
C LEU A 45 -10.08 23.12 15.54
N SER A 46 -9.62 21.89 15.79
CA SER A 46 -9.49 21.35 17.14
C SER A 46 -8.57 22.22 17.99
N GLY A 47 -7.36 22.54 17.51
CA GLY A 47 -6.40 23.36 18.25
C GLY A 47 -6.94 24.74 18.60
N PHE A 48 -7.71 25.36 17.69
CA PHE A 48 -8.39 26.62 17.96
C PHE A 48 -9.43 26.48 19.08
N LEU A 49 -10.25 25.43 19.06
CA LEU A 49 -11.22 25.17 20.12
C LEU A 49 -10.52 24.91 21.46
N GLU A 50 -9.45 24.13 21.46
CA GLU A 50 -8.67 23.84 22.66
C GLU A 50 -8.01 25.09 23.25
N TYR A 51 -7.56 26.02 22.40
CA TYR A 51 -7.08 27.32 22.84
C TYR A 51 -8.18 28.13 23.52
N VAL A 52 -9.40 28.13 22.96
CA VAL A 52 -10.56 28.83 23.54
C VAL A 52 -11.00 28.22 24.88
N PHE A 53 -10.95 26.90 25.01
CA PHE A 53 -11.39 26.18 26.22
C PHE A 53 -10.27 25.88 27.23
N GLY A 54 -9.00 26.16 26.89
CA GLY A 54 -7.85 25.96 27.76
C GLY A 54 -7.47 24.48 27.98
N THR A 55 -7.63 23.60 26.98
CA THR A 55 -7.46 22.14 27.12
C THR A 55 -6.06 21.62 26.75
N TRP A 56 -5.05 22.48 26.68
CA TRP A 56 -3.62 22.14 26.58
C TRP A 56 -3.22 21.13 25.47
N GLY A 57 -4.01 21.00 24.39
CA GLY A 57 -3.60 20.24 23.19
C GLY A 57 -3.96 18.75 23.18
N ILE A 58 -4.62 18.23 24.23
CA ILE A 58 -4.87 16.79 24.38
C ILE A 58 -5.86 16.29 23.33
N PHE A 59 -6.93 17.03 23.05
CA PHE A 59 -7.94 16.64 22.07
C PHE A 59 -7.39 16.67 20.65
N THR A 60 -6.57 17.68 20.31
CA THR A 60 -5.95 17.75 18.99
C THR A 60 -5.03 16.56 18.73
N LEU A 61 -4.29 16.12 19.76
CA LEU A 61 -3.47 14.91 19.67
C LEU A 61 -4.31 13.65 19.48
N ILE A 62 -5.38 13.47 20.26
CA ILE A 62 -6.29 12.32 20.13
C ILE A 62 -6.90 12.26 18.72
N ILE A 63 -7.35 13.40 18.20
CA ILE A 63 -7.94 13.48 16.85
C ILE A 63 -6.88 13.16 15.78
N PHE A 64 -5.66 13.66 15.93
CA PHE A 64 -4.56 13.35 15.01
C PHE A 64 -4.30 11.84 14.95
N ILE A 65 -4.21 11.17 16.11
CA ILE A 65 -4.01 9.72 16.19
C ILE A 65 -5.21 8.97 15.58
N ALA A 66 -6.44 9.39 15.86
CA ALA A 66 -7.64 8.79 15.28
C ALA A 66 -7.64 8.87 13.75
N LEU A 67 -7.28 10.03 13.19
CA LEU A 67 -7.16 10.22 11.74
C LEU A 67 -6.06 9.34 11.13
N LEU A 68 -4.94 9.18 11.82
CA LEU A 68 -3.86 8.29 11.38
C LEU A 68 -4.33 6.83 11.33
N ILE A 69 -5.04 6.36 12.37
CA ILE A 69 -5.61 5.00 12.40
C ILE A 69 -6.60 4.83 11.25
N MET A 70 -7.51 5.80 11.04
CA MET A 70 -8.47 5.75 9.94
C MET A 70 -7.78 5.74 8.58
N ALA A 71 -6.70 6.49 8.39
CA ALA A 71 -5.91 6.51 7.16
C ALA A 71 -5.24 5.16 6.85
N LEU A 72 -4.83 4.43 7.89
CA LEU A 72 -4.20 3.11 7.79
C LEU A 72 -5.21 1.97 7.55
N GLN A 73 -6.50 2.18 7.77
CA GLN A 73 -7.50 1.16 7.51
C GLN A 73 -7.53 0.80 6.02
N PRO A 74 -7.62 -0.51 5.68
CA PRO A 74 -7.69 -0.93 4.29
C PRO A 74 -8.89 -0.25 3.60
N SER A 75 -8.65 0.34 2.43
CA SER A 75 -9.75 0.80 1.59
C SER A 75 -10.38 -0.39 0.88
N ASP A 76 -11.65 -0.29 0.51
CA ASP A 76 -12.30 -1.32 -0.32
C ASP A 76 -11.56 -1.53 -1.65
N ALA A 77 -10.93 -0.48 -2.19
CA ALA A 77 -10.08 -0.57 -3.38
C ALA A 77 -8.81 -1.37 -3.12
N TYR A 78 -8.15 -1.15 -1.98
CA TYR A 78 -6.99 -1.93 -1.55
C TYR A 78 -7.35 -3.41 -1.38
N ARG A 79 -8.47 -3.69 -0.71
CA ARG A 79 -8.96 -5.06 -0.48
C ARG A 79 -9.31 -5.77 -1.78
N ARG A 80 -9.91 -5.07 -2.76
CA ARG A 80 -10.19 -5.63 -4.09
C ARG A 80 -8.90 -5.93 -4.87
N LYS A 81 -7.88 -5.09 -4.77
CA LYS A 81 -6.58 -5.33 -5.40
C LYS A 81 -5.87 -6.54 -4.80
N GLU A 82 -5.90 -6.68 -3.48
CA GLU A 82 -5.33 -7.82 -2.76
C GLU A 82 -5.97 -9.14 -3.19
N ILE A 83 -7.31 -9.19 -3.28
CA ILE A 83 -8.04 -10.35 -3.78
C ILE A 83 -7.64 -10.69 -5.23
N PHE A 84 -7.52 -9.68 -6.10
CA PHE A 84 -7.13 -9.89 -7.49
C PHE A 84 -5.69 -10.42 -7.63
N GLU A 85 -4.76 -9.89 -6.83
CA GLU A 85 -3.37 -10.37 -6.83
C GLU A 85 -3.28 -11.81 -6.31
N GLU A 86 -4.03 -12.17 -5.26
CA GLU A 86 -4.14 -13.56 -4.79
C GLU A 86 -4.72 -14.49 -5.85
N GLU A 87 -5.79 -14.08 -6.53
CA GLU A 87 -6.41 -14.87 -7.60
C GLU A 87 -5.46 -15.08 -8.79
N LYS A 88 -4.73 -14.03 -9.18
CA LYS A 88 -3.70 -14.12 -10.22
C LYS A 88 -2.58 -15.07 -9.82
N LEU A 89 -2.15 -15.07 -8.57
CA LEU A 89 -1.12 -15.98 -8.06
C LEU A 89 -1.60 -17.43 -8.09
N ARG A 90 -2.86 -17.68 -7.70
CA ARG A 90 -3.49 -19.01 -7.77
C ARG A 90 -3.63 -19.51 -9.21
N ALA A 91 -3.99 -18.64 -10.15
CA ALA A 91 -4.06 -18.98 -11.57
C ALA A 91 -2.69 -19.39 -12.11
N ASN A 92 -1.65 -18.60 -11.84
CA ASN A 92 -0.28 -18.91 -12.25
C ASN A 92 0.21 -20.25 -11.67
N MET A 93 -0.07 -20.54 -10.39
CA MET A 93 0.32 -21.84 -9.80
C MET A 93 -0.40 -23.03 -10.44
N ARG A 94 -1.65 -22.86 -10.89
CA ARG A 94 -2.37 -23.92 -11.61
C ARG A 94 -1.80 -24.14 -13.00
N GLU A 95 -1.51 -23.07 -13.75
CA GLU A 95 -0.85 -23.18 -15.06
C GLU A 95 0.53 -23.82 -14.94
N GLU A 96 1.31 -23.47 -13.91
CA GLU A 96 2.61 -24.10 -13.63
C GLU A 96 2.47 -25.61 -13.38
N GLN A 97 1.48 -26.01 -12.57
CA GLN A 97 1.19 -27.43 -12.33
C GLN A 97 0.72 -28.17 -13.58
N GLU A 98 -0.08 -27.53 -14.43
CA GLU A 98 -0.52 -28.12 -15.70
C GLU A 98 0.66 -28.29 -16.66
N ARG A 99 1.54 -27.31 -16.79
CA ARG A 99 2.78 -27.43 -17.58
C ARG A 99 3.70 -28.53 -17.07
N LEU A 100 3.83 -28.68 -15.75
CA LEU A 100 4.61 -29.77 -15.16
C LEU A 100 4.00 -31.15 -15.47
N LYS A 101 2.67 -31.29 -15.38
CA LYS A 101 1.96 -32.52 -15.78
C LYS A 101 2.09 -32.82 -17.27
N GLU A 102 2.06 -31.81 -18.12
CA GLU A 102 2.20 -31.96 -19.57
C GLU A 102 3.64 -32.38 -19.95
N LYS A 103 4.64 -31.89 -19.21
CA LYS A 103 6.05 -32.31 -19.36
C LYS A 103 6.29 -33.75 -18.91
N ASP A 104 5.62 -34.20 -17.85
CA ASP A 104 5.70 -35.60 -17.40
C ASP A 104 4.94 -36.58 -18.32
N ASN A 105 3.88 -36.11 -18.99
CA ASN A 105 3.14 -36.88 -19.99
C ASN A 105 3.71 -36.79 -21.41
N ALA A 106 4.83 -36.09 -21.61
CA ALA A 106 5.53 -36.08 -22.88
C ALA A 106 5.89 -37.54 -23.22
N PRO A 107 5.45 -38.09 -24.37
CA PRO A 107 5.71 -39.47 -24.70
C PRO A 107 7.23 -39.66 -24.72
N LEU A 108 7.73 -40.50 -23.80
CA LEU A 108 9.08 -41.02 -23.87
C LEU A 108 9.20 -41.63 -25.26
N ILE A 109 9.91 -40.94 -26.15
CA ILE A 109 10.16 -41.41 -27.51
C ILE A 109 10.96 -42.70 -27.35
N HIS A 110 10.26 -43.82 -27.32
CA HIS A 110 10.85 -45.12 -27.20
C HIS A 110 11.50 -45.42 -28.55
N ASN A 111 12.80 -45.19 -28.61
CA ASN A 111 13.61 -45.69 -29.71
C ASN A 111 13.42 -47.22 -29.77
N SER A 112 13.20 -47.77 -30.96
CA SER A 112 13.01 -49.22 -31.21
C SER A 112 14.22 -50.08 -30.83
N THR A 113 15.28 -49.48 -30.29
CA THR A 113 16.51 -50.15 -29.81
C THR A 113 16.67 -50.19 -28.29
N GLY A 114 15.67 -49.77 -27.50
CA GLY A 114 15.66 -49.99 -26.03
C GLY A 114 16.79 -49.29 -25.26
N LYS A 115 17.47 -48.30 -25.86
CA LYS A 115 18.47 -47.47 -25.20
C LYS A 115 17.88 -46.10 -24.89
N THR A 116 18.06 -45.65 -23.66
CA THR A 116 17.61 -44.32 -23.23
C THR A 116 18.62 -43.27 -23.67
N ILE A 117 18.18 -42.03 -23.93
CA ILE A 117 19.06 -40.90 -24.33
C ILE A 117 20.19 -40.68 -23.29
N ASN A 118 19.96 -41.07 -22.04
CA ASN A 118 20.95 -41.01 -20.97
C ASN A 118 22.18 -41.94 -21.22
N ASP A 119 22.03 -42.98 -22.03
CA ASP A 119 23.13 -43.87 -22.42
C ASP A 119 24.04 -43.25 -23.49
N LEU A 120 23.58 -42.19 -24.19
CA LEU A 120 24.35 -41.54 -25.26
C LEU A 120 25.34 -40.48 -24.76
N TYR A 121 25.15 -39.97 -23.53
CA TYR A 121 25.97 -38.89 -22.96
C TYR A 121 26.97 -39.35 -21.89
N ARG A 122 27.03 -40.65 -21.59
CA ARG A 122 28.03 -41.22 -20.68
C ARG A 122 29.28 -41.61 -21.48
N LYS A 123 30.10 -40.61 -21.84
CA LYS A 123 31.48 -40.83 -22.31
C LYS A 123 32.45 -40.21 -21.32
#